data_AF-K1T1J9-F1
#
_entry.id   AF-K1T1J9-F1
#
_cell.length_a   1.000
_cell.length_b   1.000
_cell.length_c   1.000
_cell.angle_alpha   90.00
_cell.angle_beta   90.00
_cell.angle_gamma   90.00
#
_symmetry.space_group_name_H-M   'P 1'
#
loop_
_entity.id
_entity.type
_entity.pdbx_description
1 polymer ?
#
loop_
_entity_poly.entity_id
_entity_poly.type
_entity_poly.pdbx_seq_one_letter_code
_entity_poly.pdbx_strand_id
1 'polypeptide(L)'
;AAALKAFAKKPTYKILRQDRNAHIVRSPADGLTSYVLFETPQALPDGGLLQKADTSCLVMIREYKDKLLLTVSQPDLALYRGPSDEAFDKDGKRIERSIYSRPWTDNESQEIPVTVTLKGQWKVAETPYCKVLSADKNQTVLRFTCRDAASLEVELKR
;
A
#
# COMPACT_ATOMS: atom_id res chain seq x y z
N ALA A 1 -22.26 -16.52 20.82
CA ALA A 1 -21.54 -16.07 22.03
C ALA A 1 -20.18 -16.76 22.25
N ALA A 2 -20.06 -18.08 22.13
CA ALA A 2 -18.80 -18.81 22.39
C ALA A 2 -17.62 -18.38 21.48
N ALA A 3 -17.85 -18.23 20.17
CA ALA A 3 -16.83 -17.80 19.21
C ALA A 3 -16.23 -16.42 19.55
N LEU A 4 -17.07 -15.43 19.89
CA LEU A 4 -16.63 -14.10 20.30
C LEU A 4 -15.82 -14.13 21.61
N LYS A 5 -16.21 -14.98 22.58
CA LYS A 5 -15.43 -15.16 23.82
C LYS A 5 -14.07 -15.78 23.56
N ALA A 6 -13.97 -16.75 22.65
CA ALA A 6 -12.69 -17.35 22.25
C ALA A 6 -11.79 -16.32 21.55
N PHE A 7 -12.35 -15.54 20.63
CA PHE A 7 -11.64 -14.47 19.93
C PHE A 7 -11.14 -13.37 20.88
N ALA A 8 -11.97 -12.92 21.82
CA ALA A 8 -11.56 -11.90 22.79
C ALA A 8 -10.37 -12.37 23.66
N LYS A 9 -10.31 -13.67 24.00
CA LYS A 9 -9.18 -14.26 24.74
C LYS A 9 -7.94 -14.44 23.88
N LYS A 10 -8.13 -14.77 22.60
CA LYS A 10 -7.05 -15.04 21.65
C LYS A 10 -7.42 -14.50 20.27
N PRO A 11 -7.18 -13.20 20.00
CA PRO A 11 -7.45 -12.61 18.70
C PRO A 11 -6.68 -13.35 17.61
N THR A 12 -7.28 -13.50 16.43
CA THR A 12 -6.66 -14.19 15.29
C THR A 12 -5.66 -13.31 14.54
N TYR A 13 -5.52 -12.05 14.95
CA TYR A 13 -4.60 -11.08 14.36
C TYR A 13 -3.66 -10.47 15.41
N LYS A 14 -2.59 -9.84 14.92
CA LYS A 14 -1.62 -9.07 15.69
C LYS A 14 -1.43 -7.71 15.05
N ILE A 15 -1.47 -6.65 15.84
CA ILE A 15 -1.10 -5.30 15.41
C ILE A 15 0.42 -5.22 15.45
N LEU A 16 1.05 -4.95 14.31
CA LEU A 16 2.51 -4.76 14.19
C LEU A 16 2.88 -3.28 14.32
N ARG A 17 2.00 -2.38 13.87
CA ARG A 17 2.15 -0.93 14.00
C ARG A 17 0.78 -0.26 13.93
N GLN A 18 0.57 0.77 14.74
CA GLN A 18 -0.63 1.60 14.72
C GLN A 18 -0.27 3.02 15.15
N ASP A 19 0.14 3.84 14.19
CA ASP A 19 0.47 5.24 14.42
C ASP A 19 0.15 6.11 13.19
N ARG A 20 0.51 7.40 13.25
CA ARG A 20 0.29 8.37 12.17
C ARG A 20 0.96 8.01 10.84
N ASN A 21 1.97 7.13 10.83
CA ASN A 21 2.73 6.81 9.62
C ASN A 21 2.19 5.55 8.97
N ALA A 22 1.78 4.55 9.75
CA ALA A 22 1.22 3.32 9.20
C ALA A 22 0.35 2.54 10.20
N HIS A 23 -0.64 1.84 9.65
CA HIS A 23 -1.35 0.76 10.32
C HIS A 23 -0.96 -0.58 9.66
N ILE A 24 -0.36 -1.48 10.44
CA ILE A 24 0.13 -2.77 9.94
C ILE A 24 -0.42 -3.88 10.82
N VAL A 25 -1.08 -4.85 10.20
CA VAL A 25 -1.76 -5.95 10.88
C VAL A 25 -1.37 -7.29 10.24
N ARG A 26 -1.06 -8.28 11.07
CA ARG A 26 -0.77 -9.65 10.67
C ARG A 26 -1.88 -10.58 11.13
N SER A 27 -2.42 -11.41 10.23
CA SER A 27 -3.22 -12.58 10.57
C SER A 27 -2.40 -13.85 10.30
N PRO A 28 -1.81 -14.49 11.33
CA PRO A 28 -0.99 -15.68 11.14
C PRO A 28 -1.76 -16.88 10.59
N ALA A 29 -3.04 -17.04 10.98
CA ALA A 29 -3.87 -18.15 10.52
C ALA A 29 -4.13 -18.09 9.01
N ASP A 30 -4.20 -16.88 8.45
CA ASP A 30 -4.48 -16.65 7.03
C ASP A 30 -3.21 -16.49 6.18
N GLY A 31 -2.03 -16.49 6.82
CA GLY A 31 -0.77 -16.16 6.17
C GLY A 31 -0.71 -14.71 5.67
N LEU A 32 -1.53 -13.80 6.21
CA LEU A 32 -1.79 -12.48 5.63
C LEU A 32 -1.15 -11.34 6.45
N THR A 33 -0.47 -10.41 5.79
CA THR A 33 -0.04 -9.15 6.39
C THR A 33 -0.58 -7.98 5.56
N SER A 34 -1.31 -7.08 6.21
CA SER A 34 -1.86 -5.86 5.63
C SER A 34 -1.04 -4.66 6.08
N TYR A 35 -0.71 -3.78 5.14
CA TYR A 35 0.02 -2.54 5.34
C TYR A 35 -0.80 -1.39 4.76
N VAL A 36 -1.21 -0.47 5.63
CA VAL A 36 -1.74 0.83 5.25
C VAL A 36 -0.65 1.85 5.58
N LEU A 37 0.02 2.39 4.55
CA LEU A 37 1.13 3.33 4.70
C LEU A 37 0.63 4.73 4.36
N PHE A 38 0.48 5.58 5.39
CA PHE A 38 -0.03 6.94 5.23
C PHE A 38 1.04 7.93 4.75
N GLU A 39 2.30 7.60 4.99
CA GLU A 39 3.48 8.39 4.63
C GLU A 39 4.53 7.47 3.99
N THR A 40 5.53 8.03 3.31
CA THR A 40 6.72 7.26 2.89
C THR A 40 7.39 6.69 4.15
N PRO A 41 7.42 5.36 4.34
CA PRO A 41 7.93 4.78 5.57
C PRO A 41 9.45 4.92 5.65
N GLN A 42 9.94 5.65 6.67
CA GLN A 42 11.39 5.66 6.97
C GLN A 42 11.89 4.30 7.46
N ALA A 43 11.04 3.58 8.21
CA ALA A 43 11.29 2.23 8.68
C ALA A 43 9.98 1.44 8.79
N LEU A 44 10.03 0.15 8.48
CA LEU A 44 8.94 -0.82 8.69
C LEU A 44 9.32 -1.79 9.82
N PRO A 45 8.34 -2.43 10.50
CA PRO A 45 8.62 -3.37 11.57
C PRO A 45 9.57 -4.50 11.13
N ASP A 46 10.52 -4.83 12.01
CA ASP A 46 11.50 -5.87 11.75
C ASP A 46 10.85 -7.25 11.53
N GLY A 47 11.50 -8.06 10.71
CA GLY A 47 11.04 -9.42 10.40
C GLY A 47 9.91 -9.51 9.38
N GLY A 48 9.38 -8.39 8.90
CA GLY A 48 8.42 -8.34 7.79
C GLY A 48 9.05 -8.67 6.42
N LEU A 49 8.20 -9.12 5.48
CA LEU A 49 8.60 -9.33 4.08
C LEU A 49 8.75 -8.02 3.31
N LEU A 50 7.90 -7.02 3.59
CA LEU A 50 8.03 -5.68 3.01
C LEU A 50 9.10 -4.89 3.78
N GLN A 51 10.15 -4.48 3.09
CA GLN A 51 11.27 -3.73 3.68
C GLN A 51 11.16 -2.22 3.43
N LYS A 52 10.67 -1.82 2.24
CA LYS A 52 10.51 -0.41 1.85
C LYS A 52 9.33 -0.22 0.91
N ALA A 53 8.76 0.98 0.96
CA ALA A 53 7.92 1.58 -0.09
C ALA A 53 8.43 3.00 -0.33
N ASP A 54 8.42 3.49 -1.57
CA ASP A 54 8.93 4.84 -1.92
C ASP A 54 7.91 5.97 -1.67
N THR A 55 6.63 5.63 -1.55
CA THR A 55 5.53 6.56 -1.29
C THR A 55 4.48 5.95 -0.36
N SER A 56 3.53 6.76 0.11
CA SER A 56 2.32 6.27 0.78
C SER A 56 1.53 5.36 -0.15
N CYS A 57 1.13 4.18 0.32
CA CYS A 57 0.41 3.20 -0.49
C CYS A 57 -0.27 2.15 0.40
N LEU A 58 -1.06 1.29 -0.24
CA LEU A 58 -1.65 0.10 0.36
C LEU A 58 -0.91 -1.13 -0.16
N VAL A 59 -0.46 -1.99 0.76
CA VAL A 59 0.18 -3.26 0.41
C VAL A 59 -0.46 -4.38 1.20
N MET A 60 -0.67 -5.52 0.55
CA MET A 60 -1.08 -6.75 1.20
C MET A 60 -0.21 -7.90 0.72
N ILE A 61 0.31 -8.70 1.65
CA ILE A 61 1.12 -9.88 1.36
C ILE A 61 0.43 -11.09 1.94
N ARG A 62 0.11 -12.05 1.08
CA ARG A 62 -0.39 -13.36 1.49
C ARG A 62 0.64 -14.44 1.20
N GLU A 63 1.02 -15.17 2.23
CA GLU A 63 1.98 -16.26 2.16
C GLU A 63 1.25 -17.59 1.95
N TYR A 64 1.66 -18.33 0.93
CA TYR A 64 1.30 -19.73 0.71
C TYR A 64 2.52 -20.62 0.95
N LYS A 65 2.36 -21.94 0.85
CA LYS A 65 3.46 -22.89 1.09
C LYS A 65 4.65 -22.70 0.14
N ASP A 66 4.38 -22.33 -1.11
CA ASP A 66 5.34 -22.30 -2.22
C ASP A 66 5.43 -20.94 -2.94
N LYS A 67 4.52 -20.02 -2.63
CA LYS A 67 4.40 -18.72 -3.30
C LYS A 67 3.96 -17.60 -2.36
N LEU A 68 4.16 -16.36 -2.79
CA LEU A 68 3.53 -15.17 -2.22
C LEU A 68 2.56 -14.58 -3.22
N LEU A 69 1.45 -14.05 -2.73
CA LEU A 69 0.63 -13.10 -3.47
C LEU A 69 0.87 -11.71 -2.89
N LEU A 70 1.38 -10.81 -3.72
CA LEU A 70 1.58 -9.40 -3.39
C LEU A 70 0.50 -8.59 -4.09
N THR A 71 -0.23 -7.78 -3.33
CA THR A 71 -1.18 -6.80 -3.87
C THR A 71 -0.72 -5.41 -3.47
N VAL A 72 -0.67 -4.48 -4.42
CA VAL A 72 -0.32 -3.06 -4.22
C VAL A 72 -1.42 -2.18 -4.79
N SER A 73 -1.79 -1.13 -4.08
CA SER A 73 -2.69 -0.07 -4.56
C SER A 73 -2.19 1.30 -4.12
N GLN A 74 -2.36 2.30 -4.98
CA GLN A 74 -2.18 3.71 -4.64
C GLN A 74 -3.58 4.33 -4.51
N PRO A 75 -4.06 4.66 -3.30
CA PRO A 75 -5.40 5.21 -3.11
C PRO A 75 -5.58 6.63 -3.67
N ASP A 76 -4.51 7.37 -3.94
CA ASP A 76 -4.60 8.66 -4.63
C ASP A 76 -5.07 8.48 -6.08
N LEU A 77 -6.30 8.93 -6.37
CA LEU A 77 -6.90 8.92 -7.70
C LEU A 77 -6.21 9.84 -8.70
N ALA A 78 -5.35 10.75 -8.24
CA ALA A 78 -4.48 11.48 -9.14
C ALA A 78 -5.19 12.34 -10.21
N LEU A 79 -6.41 12.81 -9.93
CA LEU A 79 -7.17 13.64 -10.88
C LEU A 79 -6.45 14.96 -11.19
N TYR A 80 -5.57 15.41 -10.29
CA TYR A 80 -4.60 16.47 -10.52
C TYR A 80 -3.28 16.15 -9.79
N ARG A 81 -2.24 16.93 -10.07
CA ARG A 81 -0.92 16.82 -9.44
C ARG A 81 -0.57 18.10 -8.70
N GLY A 82 0.08 17.94 -7.54
CA GLY A 82 0.48 19.06 -6.69
C GLY A 82 -0.22 19.06 -5.34
N PRO A 83 -0.08 20.15 -4.56
CA PRO A 83 -0.75 20.27 -3.27
C PRO A 83 -2.27 20.35 -3.46
N SER A 84 -3.00 20.14 -2.36
CA SER A 84 -4.46 20.25 -2.34
C SER A 84 -4.92 21.61 -2.89
N ASP A 85 -5.85 21.56 -3.83
CA ASP A 85 -6.37 22.72 -4.57
C ASP A 85 -7.37 23.53 -3.71
N GLU A 86 -6.86 24.06 -2.60
CA GLU A 86 -7.62 24.74 -1.54
C GLU A 86 -7.48 26.26 -1.65
N ALA A 87 -8.55 26.97 -1.32
CA ALA A 87 -8.52 28.42 -1.11
C ALA A 87 -8.62 28.70 0.39
N PHE A 88 -7.82 29.65 0.88
CA PHE A 88 -7.77 30.00 2.30
C PHE A 88 -8.21 31.44 2.51
N ASP A 89 -8.92 31.70 3.60
CA ASP A 89 -9.25 33.06 4.04
C ASP A 89 -8.04 33.73 4.71
N LYS A 90 -8.24 34.98 5.15
CA LYS A 90 -7.19 35.77 5.83
C LYS A 90 -6.67 35.15 7.13
N ASP A 91 -7.44 34.23 7.73
CA ASP A 91 -7.11 33.56 8.99
C ASP A 91 -6.51 32.15 8.74
N GLY A 92 -6.33 31.78 7.47
CA GLY A 92 -5.76 30.49 7.06
C GLY A 92 -6.76 29.33 7.08
N LYS A 93 -8.07 29.60 7.18
CA LYS A 93 -9.11 28.57 7.14
C LYS A 93 -9.53 28.29 5.70
N ARG A 94 -9.78 27.02 5.40
CA ARG A 94 -10.30 26.59 4.09
C ARG A 94 -11.65 27.25 3.81
N ILE A 95 -11.78 27.80 2.61
CA ILE A 95 -13.01 28.37 2.08
C ILE A 95 -13.76 27.28 1.33
N GLU A 96 -15.05 27.13 1.63
CA GLU A 96 -15.93 26.22 0.91
C GLU A 96 -16.01 26.61 -0.57
N ARG A 97 -15.81 25.64 -1.46
CA ARG A 97 -15.96 25.79 -2.90
C ARG A 97 -16.73 24.60 -3.45
N SER A 98 -17.68 24.87 -4.34
CA SER A 98 -18.42 23.82 -5.05
C SER A 98 -17.47 22.90 -5.82
N ILE A 99 -17.71 21.58 -5.76
CA ILE A 99 -16.94 20.61 -6.57
C ILE A 99 -17.05 20.91 -8.07
N TYR A 100 -18.20 21.40 -8.54
CA TYR A 100 -18.41 21.79 -9.95
C TYR A 100 -17.59 23.02 -10.37
N SER A 101 -16.95 23.71 -9.43
CA SER A 101 -16.04 24.82 -9.73
C SER A 101 -14.59 24.38 -9.93
N ARG A 102 -14.27 23.08 -9.75
CA ARG A 102 -12.89 22.59 -9.85
C ARG A 102 -12.58 22.24 -11.31
N PRO A 103 -11.40 22.65 -11.83
CA PRO A 103 -11.07 22.41 -13.24
C PRO A 103 -10.71 20.96 -13.55
N TRP A 104 -10.55 20.12 -12.53
CA TRP A 104 -10.07 18.74 -12.63
C TRP A 104 -11.15 17.69 -12.46
N THR A 105 -12.44 18.07 -12.36
CA THR A 105 -13.54 17.11 -12.12
C THR A 105 -13.69 16.06 -13.21
N ASP A 106 -13.37 16.41 -14.45
CA ASP A 106 -13.51 15.53 -15.62
C ASP A 106 -12.17 14.92 -16.05
N ASN A 107 -11.10 15.11 -15.27
CA ASN A 107 -9.81 14.54 -15.56
C ASN A 107 -9.85 13.02 -15.37
N GLU A 108 -9.17 12.29 -16.24
CA GLU A 108 -8.88 10.89 -15.97
C GLU A 108 -7.87 10.76 -14.82
N SER A 109 -7.91 9.63 -14.11
CA SER A 109 -6.87 9.29 -13.14
C SER A 109 -5.52 9.23 -13.84
N GLN A 110 -4.50 9.83 -13.23
CA GLN A 110 -3.13 9.77 -13.74
C GLN A 110 -2.33 8.67 -13.05
N GLU A 111 -1.39 8.07 -13.77
CA GLU A 111 -0.53 7.02 -13.23
C GLU A 111 0.37 7.54 -12.09
N ILE A 112 0.50 6.74 -11.03
CA ILE A 112 1.47 6.94 -9.94
C ILE A 112 2.36 5.69 -9.88
N PRO A 113 3.68 5.83 -10.10
CA PRO A 113 4.61 4.73 -9.86
C PRO A 113 4.76 4.49 -8.36
N VAL A 114 4.67 3.22 -7.95
CA VAL A 114 4.94 2.78 -6.57
C VAL A 114 6.03 1.72 -6.60
N THR A 115 7.14 1.97 -5.92
CA THR A 115 8.25 1.03 -5.81
C THR A 115 8.25 0.38 -4.43
N VAL A 116 8.21 -0.95 -4.39
CA VAL A 116 8.28 -1.74 -3.16
C VAL A 116 9.53 -2.61 -3.14
N THR A 117 10.13 -2.76 -1.96
CA THR A 117 11.28 -3.65 -1.73
C THR A 117 10.86 -4.78 -0.82
N LEU A 118 11.03 -6.02 -1.28
CA LEU A 118 10.77 -7.23 -0.53
C LEU A 118 12.07 -7.89 -0.08
N LYS A 119 12.05 -8.47 1.12
CA LYS A 119 13.13 -9.30 1.65
C LYS A 119 13.22 -10.61 0.87
N GLY A 120 14.44 -10.96 0.45
CA GLY A 120 14.78 -12.18 -0.27
C GLY A 120 14.72 -12.05 -1.79
N GLN A 121 15.25 -13.07 -2.46
CA GLN A 121 15.19 -13.20 -3.91
C GLN A 121 13.85 -13.81 -4.33
N TRP A 122 13.13 -13.14 -5.23
CA TRP A 122 11.85 -13.59 -5.75
C TRP A 122 11.83 -13.53 -7.27
N LYS A 123 11.26 -14.56 -7.89
CA LYS A 123 10.91 -14.61 -9.31
C LYS A 123 9.48 -14.12 -9.47
N VAL A 124 9.30 -13.16 -10.37
CA VAL A 124 8.01 -12.53 -10.68
C VAL A 124 7.85 -12.52 -12.18
N ALA A 125 6.68 -12.93 -12.67
CA ALA A 125 6.31 -12.72 -14.06
C ALA A 125 5.93 -11.25 -14.25
N GLU A 126 6.67 -10.52 -15.07
CA GLU A 126 6.34 -9.12 -15.35
C GLU A 126 4.99 -9.00 -16.04
N THR A 127 4.29 -7.92 -15.72
CA THR A 127 3.01 -7.55 -16.33
C THR A 127 3.13 -6.15 -16.94
N PRO A 128 2.12 -5.64 -17.67
CA PRO A 128 2.11 -4.23 -18.09
C PRO A 128 2.21 -3.25 -16.92
N TYR A 129 1.73 -3.63 -15.74
CA TYR A 129 1.66 -2.78 -14.55
C TYR A 129 2.72 -3.12 -13.47
N CYS A 130 3.53 -4.17 -13.63
CA CYS A 130 4.55 -4.56 -12.66
C CYS A 130 5.86 -4.96 -13.33
N LYS A 131 6.95 -4.28 -12.96
CA LYS A 131 8.32 -4.50 -13.46
C LYS A 131 9.29 -4.85 -12.36
N VAL A 132 10.23 -5.74 -12.63
CA VAL A 132 11.32 -6.06 -11.70
C VAL A 132 12.45 -5.07 -11.93
N LEU A 133 12.73 -4.20 -10.96
CA LEU A 133 13.82 -3.22 -11.08
C LEU A 133 15.18 -3.85 -10.73
N SER A 134 15.21 -4.70 -9.71
CA SER A 134 16.41 -5.43 -9.30
C SER A 134 16.04 -6.63 -8.43
N ALA A 135 16.82 -7.70 -8.50
CA ALA A 135 16.70 -8.85 -7.61
C ALA A 135 18.08 -9.41 -7.28
N ASP A 136 18.37 -9.54 -5.99
CA ASP A 136 19.58 -10.17 -5.46
C ASP A 136 19.21 -11.16 -4.33
N LYS A 137 20.22 -11.77 -3.71
CA LYS A 137 20.03 -12.79 -2.65
C LYS A 137 19.31 -12.23 -1.41
N ASN A 138 19.40 -10.93 -1.17
CA ASN A 138 18.89 -10.25 0.01
C ASN A 138 17.53 -9.58 -0.23
N GLN A 139 17.26 -9.09 -1.44
CA GLN A 139 16.06 -8.32 -1.74
C GLN A 139 15.59 -8.41 -3.19
N THR A 140 14.31 -8.12 -3.41
CA THR A 140 13.68 -7.94 -4.72
C THR A 140 12.92 -6.63 -4.74
N VAL A 141 13.18 -5.80 -5.75
CA VAL A 141 12.57 -4.46 -5.91
C VAL A 141 11.63 -4.50 -7.11
N LEU A 142 10.37 -4.17 -6.87
CA LEU A 142 9.31 -4.16 -7.87
C LEU A 142 8.75 -2.75 -8.03
N ARG A 143 8.47 -2.33 -9.26
CA ARG A 143 7.74 -1.10 -9.56
C ARG A 143 6.37 -1.44 -10.12
N PHE A 144 5.35 -0.88 -9.49
CA PHE A 144 3.98 -0.90 -9.94
C PHE A 144 3.62 0.42 -10.60
N THR A 145 2.95 0.38 -11.74
CA THR A 145 2.32 1.55 -12.37
C THR A 145 0.85 1.57 -11.95
N CYS A 146 0.53 2.30 -10.89
CA CYS A 146 -0.81 2.35 -10.30
C CYS A 146 -1.68 3.42 -10.97
N ARG A 147 -2.97 3.12 -11.18
CA ARG A 147 -3.99 4.05 -11.71
C ARG A 147 -5.36 3.67 -11.11
N ASP A 148 -6.29 4.63 -11.05
CA ASP A 148 -7.69 4.41 -10.67
C ASP A 148 -7.91 3.81 -9.27
N ALA A 149 -6.91 3.94 -8.38
CA ALA A 149 -6.85 3.24 -7.10
C ALA A 149 -7.01 1.70 -7.20
N ALA A 150 -6.77 1.13 -8.37
CA ALA A 150 -6.91 -0.30 -8.62
C ALA A 150 -5.94 -1.13 -7.75
N SER A 151 -6.42 -2.29 -7.33
CA SER A 151 -5.57 -3.29 -6.67
C SER A 151 -4.83 -4.11 -7.72
N LEU A 152 -3.51 -4.00 -7.76
CA LEU A 152 -2.65 -4.72 -8.69
C LEU A 152 -2.01 -5.91 -7.97
N GLU A 153 -2.22 -7.12 -8.47
CA GLU A 153 -1.66 -8.33 -7.87
C GLU A 153 -0.58 -8.98 -8.74
N VAL A 154 0.42 -9.56 -8.09
CA VAL A 154 1.39 -10.45 -8.74
C VAL A 154 1.73 -11.63 -7.82
N GLU A 155 1.94 -12.79 -8.44
CA GLU A 155 2.48 -13.95 -7.74
C GLU A 155 4.02 -13.92 -7.75
N LEU A 156 4.61 -14.21 -6.60
CA LEU A 156 6.06 -14.34 -6.44
C LEU A 156 6.41 -15.77 -6.03
N LYS A 157 7.45 -16.30 -6.66
CA LYS A 157 8.02 -17.62 -6.36
C LYS A 157 9.46 -17.46 -5.90
N ARG A 158 9.94 -18.40 -5.08
CA ARG A 158 11.37 -18.47 -4.74
C ARG A 158 12.23 -18.85 -5.95
#